data_AF-A0A849CBC9-F1
#
_entry.id   AF-A0A849CBC9-F1
#
_cell.length_a   1.000
_cell.length_b   1.000
_cell.length_c   1.000
_cell.angle_alpha   90.00
_cell.angle_beta   90.00
_cell.angle_gamma   90.00
#
_symmetry.space_group_name_H-M   'P 1'
#
loop_
_entity.id
_entity.type
_entity.pdbx_description
1 polymer ?
#
loop_
_entity_poly.entity_id
_entity_poly.type
_entity_poly.pdbx_seq_one_letter_code
_entity_poly.pdbx_strand_id
1 'polypeptide(L)'
;MSDVALLAHMPTSTLSRLWQDEAWLDGVSGANLQRLLATIPGLLAYVDGRSHAARLESVLGQCAESTLEIRLDRLEALISAGQPIQNLVTALEAAASVMRLDSRNAIAGLARCWGSGQSIALDAIVGPTNGVIATPDLLVDKALQMIGSVDTGCNSLRTTVGYGILVHKATKLTGTVPVQIPAVAGERSSAFAYRSSVIGILLHTNDVEAAVAYQRELDARPLLRRNELWSLATFCGDEPQTPQFTLTAKQLKRTAAEVIRDLSNLNDAYLHYLVTAAIPAVLDYDPSFGSLRAQLSTTMEQRVERGITDAHLRAATMAFMKSIR
;
A
#
# COMPACT_ATOMS: atom_id res chain seq x y z
N MET A 1 25.07 -31.51 19.46
CA MET A 1 25.05 -32.18 18.13
C MET A 1 24.37 -33.54 18.21
N SER A 2 24.75 -34.42 19.12
CA SER A 2 24.21 -35.79 19.23
C SER A 2 22.69 -35.83 19.44
N ASP A 3 22.16 -34.96 20.31
CA ASP A 3 20.71 -34.92 20.58
C ASP A 3 19.92 -34.39 19.38
N VAL A 4 20.47 -33.41 18.67
CA VAL A 4 19.88 -32.89 17.43
C VAL A 4 19.88 -33.96 16.33
N ALA A 5 20.97 -34.73 16.21
CA ALA A 5 21.05 -35.86 15.28
C ALA A 5 19.97 -36.90 15.55
N LEU A 6 19.79 -37.24 16.83
CA LEU A 6 18.78 -38.20 17.29
C LEU A 6 17.36 -37.69 17.02
N LEU A 7 17.04 -36.47 17.47
CA LEU A 7 15.70 -35.89 17.41
C LEU A 7 15.28 -35.49 15.99
N ALA A 8 16.21 -35.00 15.15
CA ALA A 8 15.93 -34.66 13.76
C ALA A 8 16.00 -35.88 12.82
N HIS A 9 16.35 -37.07 13.34
CA HIS A 9 16.62 -38.27 12.56
C HIS A 9 17.61 -38.00 11.41
N MET A 10 18.73 -37.36 11.73
CA MET A 10 19.78 -36.98 10.78
C MET A 10 21.14 -37.57 11.19
N PRO A 11 21.95 -38.07 10.24
CA PRO A 11 23.31 -38.51 10.54
C PRO A 11 24.16 -37.37 11.12
N THR A 12 24.94 -37.67 12.17
CA THR A 12 25.84 -36.69 12.80
C THR A 12 26.84 -36.10 11.80
N SER A 13 27.28 -36.89 10.81
CA SER A 13 28.16 -36.41 9.72
C SER A 13 27.50 -35.36 8.83
N THR A 14 26.20 -35.51 8.53
CA THR A 14 25.42 -34.51 7.78
C THR A 14 25.30 -33.22 8.57
N LEU A 15 24.98 -33.29 9.87
CA LEU A 15 24.91 -32.11 10.73
C LEU A 15 26.27 -31.43 10.89
N SER A 16 27.34 -32.20 11.07
CA SER A 16 28.70 -31.66 11.18
C SER A 16 29.10 -30.91 9.91
N ARG A 17 28.75 -31.41 8.73
CA ARG A 17 29.02 -30.72 7.45
C ARG A 17 28.22 -29.43 7.34
N LEU A 18 26.93 -29.46 7.71
CA LEU A 18 26.08 -28.26 7.67
C LEU A 18 26.58 -27.19 8.66
N TRP A 19 26.95 -27.55 9.89
CA TRP A 19 27.39 -26.58 10.89
C TRP A 19 28.77 -25.96 10.62
N GLN A 20 29.55 -26.57 9.74
CA GLN A 20 30.86 -26.04 9.31
C GLN A 20 30.75 -25.14 8.08
N ASP A 21 29.59 -25.08 7.44
CA ASP A 21 29.33 -24.27 6.25
C ASP A 21 28.59 -22.98 6.65
N GLU A 22 29.22 -21.82 6.47
CA GLU A 22 28.57 -20.53 6.76
C GLU A 22 27.36 -20.25 5.86
N ALA A 23 27.29 -20.92 4.70
CA ALA A 23 26.21 -20.87 3.71
C ALA A 23 25.31 -22.11 3.75
N TRP A 24 25.30 -22.86 4.85
CA TRP A 24 24.58 -24.14 4.94
C TRP A 24 23.08 -24.09 4.61
N LEU A 25 22.42 -22.94 4.82
CA LEU A 25 21.02 -22.75 4.43
C LEU A 25 20.80 -22.83 2.91
N ASP A 26 21.81 -22.48 2.11
CA ASP A 26 21.73 -22.55 0.66
C ASP A 26 21.92 -24.00 0.16
N GLY A 27 22.65 -24.81 0.94
CA GLY A 27 22.96 -26.22 0.63
C GLY A 27 22.06 -27.26 1.28
N VAL A 28 21.18 -26.89 2.22
CA VAL A 28 20.30 -27.82 2.93
C VAL A 28 19.06 -28.15 2.09
N SER A 29 18.72 -29.44 1.98
CA SER A 29 17.48 -29.84 1.31
C SER A 29 16.26 -29.44 2.12
N GLY A 30 15.15 -29.12 1.46
CA GLY A 30 13.90 -28.73 2.14
C GLY A 30 13.41 -29.76 3.17
N ALA A 31 13.59 -31.06 2.91
CA ALA A 31 13.24 -32.11 3.84
C ALA A 31 14.12 -32.12 5.10
N ASN A 32 15.43 -31.87 4.96
CA ASN A 32 16.34 -31.77 6.10
C ASN A 32 16.08 -30.48 6.89
N LEU A 33 15.80 -29.36 6.21
CA LEU A 33 15.44 -28.11 6.85
C LEU A 33 14.18 -28.25 7.69
N GLN A 34 13.13 -28.90 7.17
CA GLN A 34 11.90 -29.15 7.93
C GLN A 34 12.13 -29.97 9.20
N ARG A 35 12.98 -31.01 9.13
CA ARG A 35 13.35 -31.81 10.31
C ARG A 35 14.10 -30.96 11.34
N LEU A 36 15.06 -30.16 10.90
CA LEU A 36 15.80 -29.25 11.77
C LEU A 36 14.87 -28.20 12.42
N LEU A 37 13.92 -27.64 11.67
CA LEU A 37 12.95 -26.67 12.17
C LEU A 37 12.04 -27.27 13.24
N ALA A 38 11.63 -28.53 13.08
CA ALA A 38 10.82 -29.25 14.06
C ALA A 38 11.59 -29.59 15.35
N THR A 39 12.92 -29.70 15.26
CA THR A 39 13.78 -30.14 16.37
C THR A 39 14.46 -29.01 17.12
N ILE A 40 14.82 -27.91 16.45
CA ILE A 40 15.64 -26.82 17.02
C ILE A 40 14.78 -25.60 17.30
N PRO A 41 14.45 -25.30 18.57
CA PRO A 41 13.75 -24.09 18.94
C PRO A 41 14.51 -22.85 18.45
N GLY A 42 13.79 -21.89 17.86
CA GLY A 42 14.37 -20.65 17.35
C GLY A 42 15.03 -20.76 15.97
N LEU A 43 15.20 -21.97 15.40
CA LEU A 43 15.75 -22.10 14.05
C LEU A 43 14.83 -21.45 13.01
N LEU A 44 13.52 -21.52 13.20
CA LEU A 44 12.56 -20.84 12.32
C LEU A 44 12.84 -19.33 12.26
N ALA A 45 12.99 -18.68 13.42
CA ALA A 45 13.30 -17.25 13.47
C ALA A 45 14.66 -16.92 12.82
N TYR A 46 15.65 -17.79 12.98
CA TYR A 46 16.95 -17.64 12.29
C TYR A 46 16.81 -17.76 10.77
N VAL A 47 16.08 -18.76 10.27
CA VAL A 47 15.84 -18.99 8.84
C VAL A 47 15.05 -17.84 8.23
N ASP A 48 14.01 -17.37 8.92
CA ASP A 48 13.21 -16.22 8.49
C ASP A 48 14.08 -14.97 8.41
N GLY A 49 14.89 -14.69 9.45
CA GLY A 49 15.82 -13.56 9.47
C GLY A 49 16.82 -13.60 8.32
N ARG A 50 17.43 -14.76 8.05
CA ARG A 50 18.39 -14.93 6.95
C ARG A 50 17.73 -14.86 5.57
N SER A 51 16.52 -15.40 5.43
CA SER A 51 15.73 -15.29 4.20
C SER A 51 15.38 -13.84 3.88
N HIS A 52 15.02 -13.06 4.90
CA HIS A 52 14.78 -11.63 4.75
C HIS A 52 16.04 -10.86 4.38
N ALA A 53 17.19 -11.14 5.01
CA ALA A 53 18.47 -10.53 4.69
C ALA A 53 18.91 -10.82 3.25
N ALA A 54 18.87 -12.10 2.82
CA ALA A 54 19.24 -12.49 1.46
C ALA A 54 18.34 -11.84 0.40
N ARG A 55 17.03 -11.72 0.67
CA ARG A 55 16.11 -11.00 -0.23
C ARG A 55 16.41 -9.51 -0.28
N LEU A 56 16.77 -8.91 0.86
CA LEU A 56 17.15 -7.50 0.92
C LEU A 56 18.44 -7.23 0.13
N GLU A 57 19.46 -8.05 0.32
CA GLU A 57 20.72 -7.97 -0.44
C GLU A 57 20.48 -8.13 -1.95
N SER A 58 19.65 -9.11 -2.34
CA SER A 58 19.29 -9.33 -3.74
C SER A 58 18.59 -8.12 -4.36
N VAL A 59 17.63 -7.51 -3.66
CA VAL A 59 16.93 -6.33 -4.20
C VAL A 59 17.82 -5.09 -4.22
N LEU A 60 18.75 -4.94 -3.27
CA LEU A 60 19.75 -3.86 -3.31
C LEU A 60 20.67 -4.01 -4.52
N GLY A 61 21.08 -5.23 -4.87
CA GLY A 61 21.78 -5.53 -6.12
C GLY A 61 20.98 -5.11 -7.35
N GLN A 62 19.69 -5.47 -7.42
CA GLN A 62 18.79 -5.07 -8.52
C GLN A 62 18.59 -3.54 -8.60
N CYS A 63 18.55 -2.85 -7.46
CA CYS A 63 18.50 -1.38 -7.42
C CYS A 63 19.77 -0.79 -8.03
N ALA A 64 20.95 -1.27 -7.61
CA ALA A 64 22.23 -0.81 -8.17
C ALA A 64 22.32 -1.07 -9.69
N GLU A 65 21.96 -2.27 -10.16
CA GLU A 65 21.92 -2.63 -11.58
C GLU A 65 20.98 -1.74 -12.41
N SER A 66 19.91 -1.25 -11.79
CA SER A 66 18.93 -0.35 -12.42
C SER A 66 19.26 1.13 -12.21
N THR A 67 20.47 1.46 -11.74
CA THR A 67 20.93 2.82 -11.42
C THR A 67 20.12 3.54 -10.34
N LEU A 68 19.38 2.78 -9.52
CA LEU A 68 18.62 3.29 -8.39
C LEU A 68 19.50 3.34 -7.14
N GLU A 69 19.93 4.54 -6.76
CA GLU A 69 20.74 4.75 -5.57
C GLU A 69 19.88 4.71 -4.29
N ILE A 70 20.29 3.87 -3.34
CA ILE A 70 19.59 3.62 -2.08
C ILE A 70 20.40 4.21 -0.92
N ARG A 71 19.74 5.04 -0.11
CA ARG A 71 20.28 5.57 1.15
C ARG A 71 20.14 4.51 2.25
N LEU A 72 21.23 3.77 2.48
CA LEU A 72 21.26 2.65 3.41
C LEU A 72 20.97 3.07 4.86
N ASP A 73 21.44 4.24 5.28
CA ASP A 73 21.15 4.83 6.59
C ASP A 73 19.64 5.00 6.84
N ARG A 74 18.90 5.48 5.83
CA ARG A 74 17.45 5.64 5.90
C ARG A 74 16.72 4.30 5.88
N LEU A 75 17.19 3.35 5.09
CA LEU A 75 16.64 2.00 5.03
C LEU A 75 16.81 1.27 6.38
N GLU A 76 17.99 1.35 6.98
CA GLU A 76 18.28 0.80 8.31
C GLU A 76 17.41 1.44 9.40
N ALA A 77 17.20 2.76 9.33
CA ALA A 77 16.32 3.46 10.26
C ALA A 77 14.86 2.98 10.17
N LEU A 78 14.35 2.70 8.95
CA LEU A 78 13.00 2.14 8.77
C LEU A 78 12.89 0.73 9.35
N ILE A 79 13.87 -0.13 9.10
CA ILE A 79 13.91 -1.49 9.66
C ILE A 79 13.96 -1.41 11.19
N SER A 80 14.81 -0.55 11.75
CA SER A 80 14.94 -0.34 13.20
C SER A 80 13.65 0.21 13.82
N ALA A 81 12.88 1.01 13.07
CA ALA A 81 11.57 1.51 13.48
C ALA A 81 10.44 0.44 13.39
N GLY A 82 10.77 -0.80 13.03
CA GLY A 82 9.82 -1.91 12.97
C GLY A 82 9.08 -2.04 11.64
N GLN A 83 9.53 -1.38 10.56
CA GLN A 83 8.94 -1.60 9.25
C GLN A 83 9.20 -3.03 8.77
N PRO A 84 8.17 -3.76 8.31
CA PRO A 84 8.38 -5.13 7.85
C PRO A 84 9.27 -5.18 6.61
N ILE A 85 10.38 -5.93 6.68
CA ILE A 85 11.38 -6.03 5.62
C ILE A 85 10.75 -6.47 4.30
N GLN A 86 9.78 -7.38 4.32
CA GLN A 86 9.10 -7.84 3.12
C GLN A 86 8.35 -6.73 2.36
N ASN A 87 7.83 -5.72 3.05
CA ASN A 87 7.16 -4.60 2.43
C ASN A 87 8.18 -3.67 1.77
N LEU A 88 9.29 -3.41 2.45
CA LEU A 88 10.41 -2.62 1.92
C LEU A 88 11.00 -3.29 0.67
N VAL A 89 11.29 -4.59 0.74
CA VAL A 89 11.79 -5.38 -0.39
C VAL A 89 10.83 -5.31 -1.58
N THR A 90 9.53 -5.51 -1.36
CA THR A 90 8.54 -5.47 -2.45
C THR A 90 8.48 -4.09 -3.14
N ALA A 91 8.56 -3.01 -2.35
CA ALA A 91 8.55 -1.66 -2.89
C ALA A 91 9.87 -1.32 -3.63
N LEU A 92 11.02 -1.78 -3.14
CA LEU A 92 12.31 -1.64 -3.84
C LEU A 92 12.34 -2.46 -5.15
N GLU A 93 11.84 -3.70 -5.14
CA GLU A 93 11.71 -4.55 -6.34
C GLU A 93 10.85 -3.84 -7.41
N ALA A 94 9.74 -3.23 -6.99
CA ALA A 94 8.86 -2.46 -7.85
C ALA A 94 9.57 -1.22 -8.41
N ALA A 95 10.27 -0.44 -7.57
CA ALA A 95 11.01 0.74 -8.00
C ALA A 95 12.13 0.41 -9.00
N ALA A 96 12.93 -0.63 -8.74
CA ALA A 96 13.95 -1.10 -9.67
C ALA A 96 13.35 -1.57 -11.01
N SER A 97 12.15 -2.17 -10.98
CA SER A 97 11.44 -2.56 -12.21
C SER A 97 10.91 -1.34 -12.99
N VAL A 98 10.43 -0.30 -12.29
CA VAL A 98 10.06 0.98 -12.92
C VAL A 98 11.26 1.64 -13.59
N MET A 99 12.42 1.67 -12.92
CA MET A 99 13.67 2.20 -13.47
C MET A 99 14.08 1.52 -14.79
N ARG A 100 13.87 0.20 -14.88
CA ARG A 100 14.12 -0.60 -16.09
C ARG A 100 13.03 -0.51 -17.16
N LEU A 101 11.93 0.21 -16.90
CA LEU A 101 10.72 0.21 -17.73
C LEU A 101 10.13 -1.20 -17.97
N ASP A 102 10.38 -2.12 -17.04
CA ASP A 102 9.79 -3.46 -17.08
C ASP A 102 8.36 -3.40 -16.51
N SER A 103 7.42 -3.05 -17.38
CA SER A 103 6.02 -2.87 -17.00
C SER A 103 5.42 -4.11 -16.35
N ARG A 104 5.78 -5.32 -16.79
CA ARG A 104 5.23 -6.57 -16.25
C ARG A 104 5.62 -6.74 -14.79
N ASN A 105 6.91 -6.60 -14.47
CA ASN A 105 7.39 -6.79 -13.10
C ASN A 105 7.05 -5.59 -12.21
N ALA A 106 7.10 -4.36 -12.74
CA ALA A 106 6.68 -3.16 -12.01
C ALA A 106 5.21 -3.25 -11.58
N ILE A 107 4.30 -3.56 -12.50
CA ILE A 107 2.86 -3.69 -12.19
C ILE A 107 2.59 -4.84 -11.22
N ALA A 108 3.28 -5.97 -11.38
CA ALA A 108 3.15 -7.09 -10.45
C ALA A 108 3.67 -6.75 -9.03
N GLY A 109 4.78 -6.02 -8.93
CA GLY A 109 5.34 -5.54 -7.67
C GLY A 109 4.44 -4.51 -7.00
N LEU A 110 4.03 -3.48 -7.75
CA LEU A 110 3.12 -2.45 -7.25
C LEU A 110 1.78 -3.02 -6.80
N ALA A 111 1.20 -3.99 -7.51
CA ALA A 111 -0.03 -4.64 -7.06
C ALA A 111 0.13 -5.34 -5.68
N ARG A 112 1.32 -5.86 -5.36
CA ARG A 112 1.66 -6.40 -4.03
C ARG A 112 1.86 -5.31 -2.98
N CYS A 113 2.05 -4.05 -3.40
CA CYS A 113 2.10 -2.91 -2.50
C CYS A 113 0.72 -2.38 -2.08
N TRP A 114 -0.38 -3.06 -2.45
CA TRP A 114 -1.71 -2.71 -1.98
C TRP A 114 -1.94 -3.16 -0.54
N GLY A 115 -2.26 -2.21 0.31
CA GLY A 115 -2.51 -2.41 1.73
C GLY A 115 -1.88 -1.29 2.55
N SER A 116 -2.41 -1.00 3.74
CA SER A 116 -1.93 0.10 4.58
C SER A 116 -0.43 0.00 4.90
N GLY A 117 0.02 -1.15 5.42
CA GLY A 117 1.43 -1.39 5.75
C GLY A 117 2.36 -1.36 4.54
N GLN A 118 1.91 -1.88 3.39
CA GLN A 118 2.69 -1.88 2.16
C GLN A 118 2.77 -0.48 1.55
N SER A 119 1.69 0.30 1.60
CA SER A 119 1.68 1.67 1.12
C SER A 119 2.57 2.58 1.97
N ILE A 120 2.60 2.37 3.29
CA ILE A 120 3.53 3.09 4.19
C ILE A 120 4.98 2.82 3.79
N ALA A 121 5.34 1.55 3.56
CA ALA A 121 6.68 1.19 3.10
C ALA A 121 7.00 1.81 1.73
N LEU A 122 6.06 1.77 0.79
CA LEU A 122 6.22 2.37 -0.53
C LEU A 122 6.41 3.89 -0.44
N ASP A 123 5.61 4.59 0.36
CA ASP A 123 5.75 6.03 0.63
C ASP A 123 7.10 6.37 1.28
N ALA A 124 7.55 5.55 2.23
CA ALA A 124 8.85 5.73 2.88
C ALA A 124 10.03 5.50 1.92
N ILE A 125 9.85 4.71 0.85
CA ILE A 125 10.88 4.48 -0.15
C ILE A 125 10.93 5.63 -1.17
N VAL A 126 9.77 6.03 -1.72
CA VAL A 126 9.70 7.00 -2.83
C VAL A 126 9.51 8.46 -2.38
N GLY A 127 9.39 8.72 -1.07
CA GLY A 127 9.13 10.05 -0.54
C GLY A 127 10.20 11.09 -0.92
N PRO A 128 9.82 12.33 -1.27
CA PRO A 128 10.75 13.30 -1.85
C PRO A 128 11.81 13.82 -0.85
N THR A 129 11.45 13.98 0.42
CA THR A 129 12.34 14.59 1.43
C THR A 129 13.12 13.54 2.24
N ASN A 130 12.38 12.56 2.76
CA ASN A 130 12.90 11.54 3.69
C ASN A 130 12.86 10.13 3.09
N GLY A 131 12.70 10.01 1.77
CA GLY A 131 12.68 8.72 1.09
C GLY A 131 14.01 7.99 1.13
N VAL A 132 13.95 6.67 0.97
CA VAL A 132 15.14 5.81 0.87
C VAL A 132 15.88 6.05 -0.46
N ILE A 133 15.18 6.37 -1.54
CA ILE A 133 15.80 6.62 -2.85
C ILE A 133 16.52 7.97 -2.85
N ALA A 134 17.78 8.00 -3.29
CA ALA A 134 18.58 9.22 -3.23
C ALA A 134 18.14 10.28 -4.23
N THR A 135 17.71 9.86 -5.42
CA THR A 135 17.32 10.73 -6.55
C THR A 135 15.92 10.33 -7.03
N PRO A 136 14.86 10.74 -6.31
CA PRO A 136 13.49 10.32 -6.61
C PRO A 136 12.99 10.84 -7.96
N ASP A 137 13.50 11.97 -8.46
CA ASP A 137 13.04 12.60 -9.71
C ASP A 137 13.22 11.67 -10.92
N LEU A 138 14.35 10.97 -11.02
CA LEU A 138 14.58 10.02 -12.12
C LEU A 138 13.58 8.85 -12.08
N LEU A 139 13.24 8.36 -10.87
CA LEU A 139 12.20 7.34 -10.72
C LEU A 139 10.84 7.89 -11.15
N VAL A 140 10.52 9.14 -10.81
CA VAL A 140 9.28 9.81 -11.23
C VAL A 140 9.22 9.91 -12.76
N ASP A 141 10.29 10.35 -13.42
CA ASP A 141 10.34 10.43 -14.88
C ASP A 141 10.10 9.06 -15.53
N LYS A 142 10.73 8.01 -14.99
CA LYS A 142 10.52 6.63 -15.46
C LYS A 142 9.11 6.13 -15.20
N ALA A 143 8.50 6.48 -14.07
CA ALA A 143 7.12 6.16 -13.77
C ALA A 143 6.17 6.84 -14.76
N LEU A 144 6.37 8.12 -15.08
CA LEU A 144 5.57 8.87 -16.06
C LEU A 144 5.70 8.26 -17.47
N GLN A 145 6.93 7.92 -17.89
CA GLN A 145 7.17 7.22 -19.14
C GLN A 145 6.44 5.86 -19.19
N MET A 146 6.52 5.10 -18.09
CA MET A 146 5.86 3.80 -17.99
C MET A 146 4.34 3.91 -18.09
N ILE A 147 3.73 4.88 -17.40
CA ILE A 147 2.27 5.11 -17.42
C ILE A 147 1.74 5.22 -18.86
N GLY A 148 2.46 5.91 -19.75
CA GLY A 148 2.08 6.05 -21.16
C GLY A 148 2.21 4.77 -22.01
N SER A 149 2.84 3.73 -21.48
CA SER A 149 3.18 2.50 -22.21
C SER A 149 2.49 1.23 -21.69
N VAL A 150 1.85 1.29 -20.53
CA VAL A 150 1.20 0.12 -19.92
C VAL A 150 -0.12 -0.17 -20.64
N ASP A 151 -0.25 -1.40 -21.16
CA ASP A 151 -1.53 -1.90 -21.69
C ASP A 151 -2.50 -2.23 -20.54
N THR A 152 -3.55 -1.42 -20.41
CA THR A 152 -4.62 -1.60 -19.42
C THR A 152 -5.82 -2.39 -19.94
N GLY A 153 -5.83 -2.79 -21.22
CA GLY A 153 -6.98 -3.42 -21.88
C GLY A 153 -7.32 -4.83 -21.35
N CYS A 154 -6.35 -5.50 -20.73
CA CYS A 154 -6.52 -6.87 -20.23
C CYS A 154 -7.41 -6.99 -18.98
N ASN A 155 -7.87 -5.87 -18.37
CA ASN A 155 -8.79 -5.82 -17.21
C ASN A 155 -8.48 -6.82 -16.07
N SER A 156 -7.21 -7.20 -15.93
CA SER A 156 -6.76 -8.13 -14.90
C SER A 156 -6.68 -7.40 -13.55
N LEU A 157 -7.05 -8.05 -12.45
CA LEU A 157 -6.99 -7.45 -11.11
C LEU A 157 -5.58 -6.90 -10.80
N ARG A 158 -4.54 -7.67 -11.16
CA ARG A 158 -3.14 -7.25 -10.97
C ARG A 158 -2.82 -5.99 -11.76
N THR A 159 -3.22 -5.92 -13.03
CA THR A 159 -2.99 -4.74 -13.87
C THR A 159 -3.75 -3.54 -13.33
N THR A 160 -5.03 -3.71 -12.99
CA THR A 160 -5.87 -2.67 -12.41
C THR A 160 -5.24 -2.07 -11.15
N VAL A 161 -4.88 -2.90 -10.17
CA VAL A 161 -4.33 -2.44 -8.90
C VAL A 161 -2.93 -1.87 -9.07
N GLY A 162 -2.03 -2.58 -9.76
CA GLY A 162 -0.65 -2.13 -9.95
C GLY A 162 -0.54 -0.84 -10.75
N TYR A 163 -1.32 -0.71 -11.82
CA TYR A 163 -1.37 0.53 -12.62
C TYR A 163 -1.99 1.68 -11.84
N GLY A 164 -3.07 1.44 -11.09
CA GLY A 164 -3.64 2.49 -10.24
C GLY A 164 -2.69 2.93 -9.13
N ILE A 165 -1.86 2.05 -8.55
CA ILE A 165 -0.82 2.47 -7.61
C ILE A 165 0.26 3.31 -8.31
N LEU A 166 0.69 2.92 -9.51
CA LEU A 166 1.65 3.70 -10.31
C LEU A 166 1.12 5.12 -10.56
N VAL A 167 -0.11 5.23 -11.06
CA VAL A 167 -0.78 6.52 -11.30
C VAL A 167 -0.93 7.31 -10.01
N HIS A 168 -1.38 6.67 -8.92
CA HIS A 168 -1.53 7.31 -7.61
C HIS A 168 -0.21 7.93 -7.12
N LYS A 169 0.89 7.16 -7.14
CA LYS A 169 2.19 7.63 -6.65
C LYS A 169 2.77 8.71 -7.56
N ALA A 170 2.71 8.55 -8.88
CA ALA A 170 3.14 9.60 -9.82
C ALA A 170 2.35 10.90 -9.60
N THR A 171 1.04 10.80 -9.41
CA THR A 171 0.18 11.97 -9.15
C THR A 171 0.50 12.61 -7.80
N LYS A 172 0.65 11.80 -6.74
CA LYS A 172 0.99 12.27 -5.39
C LYS A 172 2.37 12.93 -5.32
N LEU A 173 3.33 12.50 -6.15
CA LEU A 173 4.68 13.07 -6.18
C LEU A 173 4.76 14.34 -7.03
N THR A 174 4.04 14.40 -8.15
CA THR A 174 4.11 15.52 -9.11
C THR A 174 3.05 16.59 -8.91
N GLY A 175 1.96 16.28 -8.22
CA GLY A 175 0.79 17.15 -8.13
C GLY A 175 -0.01 17.25 -9.43
N THR A 176 0.29 16.41 -10.43
CA THR A 176 -0.36 16.45 -11.75
C THR A 176 -0.90 15.08 -12.12
N VAL A 177 -2.07 15.03 -12.75
CA VAL A 177 -2.64 13.78 -13.24
C VAL A 177 -1.93 13.41 -14.56
N PRO A 178 -1.18 12.29 -14.61
CA PRO A 178 -0.25 12.01 -15.71
C PRO A 178 -0.93 11.57 -17.01
N VAL A 179 -2.18 11.11 -16.93
CA VAL A 179 -2.98 10.72 -18.09
C VAL A 179 -4.41 11.19 -17.88
N GLN A 180 -5.00 11.80 -18.90
CA GLN A 180 -6.44 12.04 -18.92
C GLN A 180 -7.16 10.70 -18.97
N ILE A 181 -7.65 10.24 -17.83
CA ILE A 181 -8.47 9.04 -17.76
C ILE A 181 -9.89 9.49 -18.14
N PRO A 182 -10.43 9.03 -19.28
CA PRO A 182 -11.71 9.53 -19.75
C PRO A 182 -12.78 9.34 -18.68
N ALA A 183 -13.55 10.40 -18.46
CA ALA A 183 -14.73 10.41 -17.61
C ALA A 183 -15.69 9.21 -17.88
N VAL A 184 -15.80 8.80 -19.14
CA VAL A 184 -16.72 7.75 -19.60
C VAL A 184 -16.14 6.33 -19.44
N ALA A 185 -15.18 6.16 -18.53
CA ALA A 185 -14.54 4.90 -18.17
C ALA A 185 -15.55 3.83 -17.70
N GLY A 186 -16.19 3.14 -18.65
CA GLY A 186 -17.02 1.95 -18.39
C GLY A 186 -16.21 0.75 -17.89
N GLU A 187 -14.87 0.85 -17.90
CA GLU A 187 -13.96 -0.21 -17.50
C GLU A 187 -13.45 -0.04 -16.06
N ARG A 188 -13.18 -1.17 -15.41
CA ARG A 188 -12.73 -1.23 -14.00
C ARG A 188 -11.34 -0.65 -13.81
N SER A 189 -10.44 -0.94 -14.73
CA SER A 189 -9.07 -0.40 -14.74
C SER A 189 -9.08 1.13 -14.75
N SER A 190 -9.93 1.72 -15.59
CA SER A 190 -10.09 3.16 -15.71
C SER A 190 -10.77 3.77 -14.48
N ALA A 191 -11.83 3.15 -13.93
CA ALA A 191 -12.46 3.64 -12.69
C ALA A 191 -11.47 3.61 -11.50
N PHE A 192 -10.65 2.56 -11.40
CA PHE A 192 -9.62 2.44 -10.37
C PHE A 192 -8.49 3.47 -10.56
N ALA A 193 -7.97 3.61 -11.78
CA ALA A 193 -6.94 4.60 -12.08
C ALA A 193 -7.43 6.04 -11.86
N TYR A 194 -8.69 6.35 -12.21
CA TYR A 194 -9.30 7.66 -11.99
C TYR A 194 -9.34 7.98 -10.49
N ARG A 195 -9.93 7.09 -9.69
CA ARG A 195 -9.89 7.20 -8.22
C ARG A 195 -8.47 7.42 -7.71
N SER A 196 -7.54 6.56 -8.13
CA SER A 196 -6.15 6.60 -7.70
C SER A 196 -5.47 7.95 -7.97
N SER A 197 -5.71 8.53 -9.15
CA SER A 197 -5.20 9.86 -9.50
C SER A 197 -5.79 10.94 -8.60
N VAL A 198 -7.10 10.95 -8.39
CA VAL A 198 -7.76 11.94 -7.54
C VAL A 198 -7.25 11.85 -6.10
N ILE A 199 -7.20 10.66 -5.52
CA ILE A 199 -6.65 10.47 -4.17
C ILE A 199 -5.19 10.92 -4.10
N GLY A 200 -4.41 10.73 -5.17
CA GLY A 200 -3.05 11.28 -5.29
C GLY A 200 -3.03 12.82 -5.23
N ILE A 201 -3.91 13.48 -5.99
CA ILE A 201 -4.07 14.94 -5.97
C ILE A 201 -4.48 15.44 -4.59
N LEU A 202 -5.47 14.82 -3.95
CA LEU A 202 -5.96 15.24 -2.63
C LEU A 202 -4.91 15.10 -1.53
N LEU A 203 -3.98 14.15 -1.64
CA LEU A 203 -2.88 13.99 -0.69
C LEU A 203 -1.70 14.91 -0.99
N HIS A 204 -1.50 15.32 -2.24
CA HIS A 204 -0.45 16.25 -2.62
C HIS A 204 -0.85 17.70 -2.41
N THR A 205 -2.06 18.05 -2.86
CA THR A 205 -2.62 19.40 -2.84
C THR A 205 -3.58 19.56 -1.66
N ASN A 206 -3.78 20.80 -1.21
CA ASN A 206 -4.89 21.13 -0.31
C ASN A 206 -6.07 21.74 -1.10
N ASP A 207 -6.29 21.27 -2.34
CA ASP A 207 -7.33 21.77 -3.23
C ASP A 207 -8.70 21.10 -2.92
N VAL A 208 -9.56 21.84 -2.24
CA VAL A 208 -10.91 21.38 -1.87
C VAL A 208 -11.81 21.23 -3.11
N GLU A 209 -11.60 22.00 -4.18
CA GLU A 209 -12.42 21.91 -5.40
C GLU A 209 -12.24 20.56 -6.10
N ALA A 210 -11.03 19.99 -6.05
CA ALA A 210 -10.79 18.63 -6.53
C ALA A 210 -11.64 17.58 -5.78
N ALA A 211 -11.84 17.74 -4.47
CA ALA A 211 -12.68 16.86 -3.68
C ALA A 211 -14.17 17.02 -4.03
N VAL A 212 -14.62 18.26 -4.24
CA VAL A 212 -16.00 18.57 -4.67
C VAL A 212 -16.28 17.98 -6.06
N ALA A 213 -15.35 18.15 -7.00
CA ALA A 213 -15.46 17.58 -8.34
C ALA A 213 -15.54 16.05 -8.27
N TYR A 214 -14.70 15.41 -7.44
CA TYR A 214 -14.74 13.96 -7.28
C TYR A 214 -16.05 13.44 -6.69
N GLN A 215 -16.62 14.15 -5.71
CA GLN A 215 -17.93 13.81 -5.15
C GLN A 215 -19.01 13.77 -6.24
N ARG A 216 -19.08 14.79 -7.10
CA ARG A 216 -20.04 14.83 -8.22
C ARG A 216 -19.89 13.62 -9.15
N GLU A 217 -18.65 13.18 -9.35
CA GLU A 217 -18.36 12.02 -10.20
C GLU A 217 -18.74 10.69 -9.55
N LEU A 218 -18.59 10.57 -8.23
CA LEU A 218 -19.09 9.42 -7.48
C LEU A 218 -20.61 9.32 -7.55
N ASP A 219 -21.32 10.44 -7.48
CA ASP A 219 -22.78 10.49 -7.58
C ASP A 219 -23.26 10.12 -8.99
N ALA A 220 -22.54 10.56 -10.03
CA ALA A 220 -22.89 10.29 -11.42
C ALA A 220 -22.53 8.87 -11.90
N ARG A 221 -21.60 8.16 -11.24
CA ARG A 221 -21.00 6.93 -11.77
C ARG A 221 -21.04 5.77 -10.77
N PRO A 222 -22.00 4.83 -10.90
CA PRO A 222 -22.13 3.69 -9.98
C PRO A 222 -20.88 2.80 -9.88
N LEU A 223 -20.16 2.59 -10.99
CA LEU A 223 -18.93 1.78 -10.99
C LEU A 223 -17.83 2.43 -10.15
N LEU A 224 -17.70 3.77 -10.23
CA LEU A 224 -16.71 4.52 -9.46
C LEU A 224 -17.04 4.51 -7.97
N ARG A 225 -18.33 4.69 -7.61
CA ARG A 225 -18.79 4.57 -6.22
C ARG A 225 -18.54 3.19 -5.63
N ARG A 226 -18.82 2.12 -6.39
CA ARG A 226 -18.50 0.75 -5.97
C ARG A 226 -16.99 0.55 -5.79
N ASN A 227 -16.20 1.06 -6.72
CA ASN A 227 -14.74 1.02 -6.63
C ASN A 227 -14.21 1.76 -5.40
N GLU A 228 -14.79 2.91 -5.05
CA GLU A 228 -14.40 3.70 -3.88
C GLU A 228 -14.48 2.87 -2.60
N LEU A 229 -15.66 2.29 -2.33
CA LEU A 229 -15.88 1.48 -1.15
C LEU A 229 -15.04 0.19 -1.15
N TRP A 230 -14.95 -0.49 -2.30
CA TRP A 230 -14.09 -1.67 -2.46
C TRP A 230 -12.62 -1.36 -2.20
N SER A 231 -12.15 -0.20 -2.68
CA SER A 231 -10.77 0.22 -2.48
C SER A 231 -10.49 0.46 -1.00
N LEU A 232 -11.37 1.14 -0.28
CA LEU A 232 -11.23 1.36 1.16
C LEU A 232 -11.18 0.04 1.93
N ALA A 233 -12.14 -0.86 1.69
CA ALA A 233 -12.25 -2.14 2.39
C ALA A 233 -11.04 -3.07 2.14
N THR A 234 -10.60 -3.17 0.89
CA THR A 234 -9.47 -4.04 0.55
C THR A 234 -8.12 -3.46 0.92
N PHE A 235 -7.96 -2.13 0.88
CA PHE A 235 -6.74 -1.46 1.31
C PHE A 235 -6.51 -1.61 2.81
N CYS A 236 -7.59 -1.52 3.61
CA CYS A 236 -7.53 -1.70 5.06
C CYS A 236 -7.52 -3.19 5.46
N GLY A 237 -7.77 -4.09 4.51
CA GLY A 237 -7.75 -5.53 4.72
C GLY A 237 -8.97 -6.08 5.48
N ASP A 238 -10.13 -5.42 5.37
CA ASP A 238 -11.42 -6.00 5.77
C ASP A 238 -11.95 -6.97 4.71
N GLU A 239 -11.57 -6.77 3.44
CA GLU A 239 -11.99 -7.58 2.29
C GLU A 239 -10.77 -8.04 1.48
N PRO A 240 -10.75 -9.28 0.94
CA PRO A 240 -9.77 -9.65 -0.09
C PRO A 240 -10.00 -8.90 -1.41
N GLN A 241 -8.94 -8.70 -2.18
CA GLN A 241 -9.08 -8.13 -3.52
C GLN A 241 -9.88 -9.06 -4.44
N THR A 242 -10.89 -8.51 -5.11
CA THR A 242 -11.69 -9.22 -6.11
C THR A 242 -11.75 -8.42 -7.40
N PRO A 243 -11.68 -9.06 -8.59
CA PRO A 243 -11.76 -8.32 -9.85
C PRO A 243 -13.08 -7.54 -9.99
N GLN A 244 -14.19 -8.02 -9.44
CA GLN A 244 -15.53 -7.46 -9.64
C GLN A 244 -15.87 -6.29 -8.70
N PHE A 245 -14.94 -5.88 -7.83
CA PHE A 245 -15.18 -4.90 -6.77
C PHE A 245 -16.34 -5.32 -5.85
N THR A 246 -16.39 -6.61 -5.52
CA THR A 246 -17.43 -7.18 -4.65
C THR A 246 -17.00 -7.10 -3.20
N LEU A 247 -17.96 -6.82 -2.32
CA LEU A 247 -17.81 -6.82 -0.87
C LEU A 247 -18.68 -7.91 -0.25
N THR A 248 -18.11 -8.67 0.68
CA THR A 248 -18.75 -9.75 1.42
C THR A 248 -18.63 -9.59 2.94
N ALA A 249 -17.71 -8.72 3.40
CA ALA A 249 -17.52 -8.42 4.80
C ALA A 249 -18.79 -7.82 5.43
N LYS A 250 -19.22 -8.38 6.57
CA LYS A 250 -20.40 -7.87 7.28
C LYS A 250 -20.13 -6.55 8.04
N GLN A 251 -18.86 -6.26 8.32
CA GLN A 251 -18.42 -5.07 9.05
C GLN A 251 -17.06 -4.63 8.51
N LEU A 252 -16.84 -3.32 8.47
CA LEU A 252 -15.62 -2.69 7.95
C LEU A 252 -14.78 -2.09 9.10
N LYS A 253 -14.34 -2.95 10.03
CA LYS A 253 -13.68 -2.53 11.28
C LYS A 253 -12.35 -1.83 11.04
N ARG A 254 -11.50 -2.39 10.18
CA ARG A 254 -10.17 -1.82 9.90
C ARG A 254 -10.30 -0.54 9.10
N THR A 255 -11.22 -0.51 8.14
CA THR A 255 -11.55 0.67 7.33
C THR A 255 -12.03 1.81 8.21
N ALA A 256 -12.95 1.55 9.14
CA ALA A 256 -13.42 2.57 10.08
C ALA A 256 -12.28 3.14 10.93
N ALA A 257 -11.39 2.30 11.45
CA ALA A 257 -10.24 2.74 12.24
C ALA A 257 -9.25 3.59 11.42
N GLU A 258 -8.94 3.18 10.20
CA GLU A 258 -8.05 3.92 9.29
C GLU A 258 -8.65 5.27 8.89
N VAL A 259 -9.95 5.31 8.55
CA VAL A 259 -10.66 6.55 8.22
C VAL A 259 -10.69 7.53 9.40
N ILE A 260 -10.90 7.04 10.63
CA ILE A 260 -10.83 7.88 11.85
C ILE A 260 -9.42 8.47 12.04
N ARG A 261 -8.39 7.66 11.81
CA ARG A 261 -6.99 8.12 11.88
C ARG A 261 -6.72 9.19 10.83
N ASP A 262 -7.18 8.97 9.60
CA ASP A 262 -6.99 9.90 8.49
C ASP A 262 -7.72 11.22 8.73
N LEU A 263 -8.94 11.18 9.28
CA LEU A 263 -9.72 12.36 9.66
C LEU A 263 -8.98 13.28 10.65
N SER A 264 -8.16 12.69 11.52
CA SER A 264 -7.40 13.43 12.54
C SER A 264 -6.14 14.11 11.99
N ASN A 265 -5.55 13.57 10.93
CA ASN A 265 -4.16 13.83 10.56
C ASN A 265 -3.97 14.41 9.17
N LEU A 266 -4.93 14.23 8.26
CA LEU A 266 -4.79 14.67 6.87
C LEU A 266 -5.33 16.09 6.65
N ASN A 267 -4.94 16.63 5.49
CA ASN A 267 -5.23 18.00 5.07
C ASN A 267 -6.74 18.23 4.84
N ASP A 268 -7.10 19.48 4.56
CA ASP A 268 -8.49 19.93 4.45
C ASP A 268 -9.18 19.42 3.18
N ALA A 269 -8.46 19.28 2.07
CA ALA A 269 -8.99 18.68 0.85
C ALA A 269 -9.37 17.20 1.05
N TYR A 270 -8.51 16.43 1.72
CA TYR A 270 -8.79 15.05 2.06
C TYR A 270 -9.90 14.95 3.11
N LEU A 271 -9.94 15.86 4.10
CA LEU A 271 -11.04 15.95 5.05
C LEU A 271 -12.39 16.17 4.34
N HIS A 272 -12.44 17.07 3.36
CA HIS A 272 -13.64 17.28 2.54
C HIS A 272 -14.09 15.98 1.88
N TYR A 273 -13.18 15.28 1.20
CA TYR A 273 -13.45 13.98 0.59
C TYR A 273 -13.94 12.94 1.60
N LEU A 274 -13.35 12.87 2.81
CA LEU A 274 -13.78 11.93 3.83
C LEU A 274 -15.24 12.18 4.25
N VAL A 275 -15.61 13.43 4.52
CA VAL A 275 -16.94 13.75 5.04
C VAL A 275 -18.03 13.76 3.97
N THR A 276 -17.69 14.02 2.71
CA THR A 276 -18.69 14.09 1.63
C THR A 276 -18.79 12.83 0.77
N ALA A 277 -17.78 11.96 0.79
CA ALA A 277 -17.75 10.76 -0.05
C ALA A 277 -17.41 9.48 0.71
N ALA A 278 -16.23 9.40 1.34
CA ALA A 278 -15.73 8.12 1.88
C ALA A 278 -16.55 7.61 3.06
N ILE A 279 -16.76 8.43 4.09
CA ILE A 279 -17.50 8.03 5.29
C ILE A 279 -18.98 7.75 4.97
N PRO A 280 -19.70 8.59 4.18
CA PRO A 280 -21.03 8.25 3.72
C PRO A 280 -21.10 6.89 3.02
N ALA A 281 -20.18 6.59 2.08
CA ALA A 281 -20.15 5.31 1.39
C ALA A 281 -19.94 4.12 2.34
N VAL A 282 -19.10 4.29 3.37
CA VAL A 282 -18.89 3.26 4.41
C VAL A 282 -20.14 3.09 5.28
N LEU A 283 -20.80 4.16 5.69
CA LEU A 283 -22.03 4.11 6.50
C LEU A 283 -23.22 3.52 5.75
N ASP A 284 -23.33 3.78 4.45
CA ASP A 284 -24.37 3.20 3.60
C ASP A 284 -24.25 1.67 3.55
N TYR A 285 -23.02 1.13 3.60
CA TYR A 285 -22.75 -0.30 3.56
C TYR A 285 -22.73 -0.95 4.95
N ASP A 286 -22.04 -0.34 5.91
CA ASP A 286 -21.93 -0.75 7.30
C ASP A 286 -22.46 0.38 8.20
N PRO A 287 -23.76 0.39 8.53
CA PRO A 287 -24.36 1.41 9.40
C PRO A 287 -23.77 1.44 10.81
N SER A 288 -23.09 0.37 11.25
CA SER A 288 -22.40 0.34 12.54
C SER A 288 -21.04 1.05 12.49
N PHE A 289 -20.55 1.40 11.30
CA PHE A 289 -19.24 1.97 11.04
C PHE A 289 -18.13 1.17 11.73
N GLY A 290 -18.09 -0.15 11.53
CA GLY A 290 -17.16 -1.04 12.20
C GLY A 290 -17.32 -1.09 13.73
N SER A 291 -18.51 -0.75 14.25
CA SER A 291 -18.79 -0.51 15.67
C SER A 291 -18.07 0.72 16.27
N LEU A 292 -17.60 1.67 15.46
CA LEU A 292 -16.81 2.84 15.90
C LEU A 292 -17.54 4.19 15.73
N ARG A 293 -18.88 4.22 15.59
CA ARG A 293 -19.64 5.49 15.42
C ARG A 293 -19.38 6.52 16.50
N ALA A 294 -19.30 6.11 17.77
CA ALA A 294 -19.02 7.05 18.87
C ALA A 294 -17.65 7.70 18.72
N GLN A 295 -16.63 6.91 18.37
CA GLN A 295 -15.27 7.42 18.13
C GLN A 295 -15.22 8.33 16.91
N LEU A 296 -15.95 8.01 15.83
CA LEU A 296 -16.09 8.88 14.66
C LEU A 296 -16.63 10.25 15.07
N SER A 297 -17.75 10.30 15.80
CA SER A 297 -18.36 11.56 16.27
C SER A 297 -17.39 12.39 17.11
N THR A 298 -16.74 11.77 18.10
CA THR A 298 -15.75 12.46 18.95
C THR A 298 -14.56 12.99 18.14
N THR A 299 -14.07 12.21 17.17
CA THR A 299 -12.92 12.64 16.34
C THR A 299 -13.29 13.81 15.44
N MET A 300 -14.52 13.83 14.91
CA MET A 300 -15.03 14.96 14.14
C MET A 300 -15.16 16.24 14.97
N GLU A 301 -15.69 16.13 16.19
CA GLU A 301 -15.76 17.25 17.15
C GLU A 301 -14.36 17.84 17.40
N GLN A 302 -13.40 16.98 17.72
CA GLN A 302 -12.01 17.39 17.93
C GLN A 302 -11.40 18.03 16.68
N ARG A 303 -11.69 17.53 15.48
CA ARG A 303 -11.16 18.10 14.23
C ARG A 303 -11.72 19.51 13.98
N VAL A 304 -13.00 19.74 14.28
CA VAL A 304 -13.62 21.08 14.19
C VAL A 304 -13.05 22.03 15.23
N GLU A 305 -12.84 21.56 16.46
CA GLU A 305 -12.25 22.34 17.56
C GLU A 305 -10.80 22.76 17.29
N ARG A 306 -10.01 21.89 16.65
CA ARG A 306 -8.64 22.21 16.20
C ARG A 306 -8.60 23.32 15.13
N GLY A 307 -9.74 23.64 14.53
CA GLY A 307 -9.90 24.69 13.53
C GLY A 307 -9.91 24.14 12.11
N ILE A 308 -11.01 24.40 11.41
CA ILE A 308 -11.12 24.29 9.95
C ILE A 308 -11.25 25.71 9.42
N THR A 309 -10.24 26.17 8.67
CA THR A 309 -10.17 27.55 8.20
C THR A 309 -11.17 27.83 7.09
N ASP A 310 -11.39 26.85 6.21
CA ASP A 310 -12.35 26.98 5.12
C ASP A 310 -13.81 26.89 5.63
N ALA A 311 -14.60 27.92 5.34
CA ALA A 311 -15.98 28.03 5.82
C ALA A 311 -16.93 27.00 5.18
N HIS A 312 -16.71 26.65 3.90
CA HIS A 312 -17.52 25.66 3.20
C HIS A 312 -17.25 24.25 3.74
N LEU A 313 -15.98 23.90 3.93
CA LEU A 313 -15.57 22.65 4.55
C LEU A 313 -16.08 22.53 5.98
N ARG A 314 -15.98 23.61 6.77
CA ARG A 314 -16.51 23.62 8.13
C ARG A 314 -18.02 23.39 8.12
N ALA A 315 -18.76 24.05 7.22
CA ALA A 315 -20.19 23.85 7.08
C ALA A 315 -20.55 22.41 6.66
N ALA A 316 -19.84 21.85 5.68
CA ALA A 316 -20.02 20.47 5.24
C ALA A 316 -19.73 19.47 6.37
N THR A 317 -18.64 19.68 7.11
CA THR A 317 -18.26 18.85 8.27
C THR A 317 -19.34 18.90 9.35
N MET A 318 -19.81 20.10 9.71
CA MET A 318 -20.86 20.27 10.71
C MET A 318 -22.21 19.69 10.26
N ALA A 319 -22.55 19.81 8.97
CA ALA A 319 -23.76 19.19 8.40
C ALA A 319 -23.68 17.66 8.49
N PHE A 320 -22.53 17.09 8.13
CA PHE A 320 -22.31 15.66 8.22
C PHE A 320 -22.36 15.15 9.66
N MET A 321 -21.73 15.86 10.62
CA MET A 321 -21.82 15.54 12.06
C MET A 321 -23.26 15.46 12.56
N LYS A 322 -24.15 16.34 12.06
CA LYS A 322 -25.57 16.31 12.42
C LYS A 322 -26.30 15.10 11.83
N SER A 323 -25.89 14.61 10.66
CA SER A 323 -26.51 13.43 10.02
C SER A 323 -26.11 12.09 10.63
N ILE A 324 -24.97 12.03 11.33
CA ILE A 324 -24.47 10.77 11.93
C ILE A 324 -24.77 10.64 13.42
N ARG A 325 -25.32 11.68 14.05
CA ARG A 325 -25.87 11.63 15.42
C ARG A 325 -27.26 11.01 15.38
#